data_AF-A0A193C0M9-F1
#
_entry.id   AF-A0A193C0M9-F1
#
_cell.length_a   1.000
_cell.length_b   1.000
_cell.length_c   1.000
_cell.angle_alpha   90.00
_cell.angle_beta   90.00
_cell.angle_gamma   90.00
#
_symmetry.space_group_name_H-M   'P 1'
#
loop_
_entity.id
_entity.type
_entity.pdbx_description
1 polymer ?
#
loop_
_entity_poly.entity_id
_entity_poly.type
_entity_poly.pdbx_seq_one_letter_code
_entity_poly.pdbx_strand_id
1 'polypeptide(L)'
;MRSSHTAGSVSVRFDDAGLVSCAGLVPVLRLAEDIGLGGLIEQRVDLGIPVGANTDAKALSVVAGMVAGADSIEDLDVIRHGGMRRLFTGLRAPSTCGSWLRGFTHGHVRQLTSAASEALIRLAGRVPSLLAGVEQLAFIDIDSKIKETYGHGKQGSGFAYNGIRGLNHLIATLSSPVCAPVILTARLRGGNADSRRGAASMITEAIGLARRSGATGTLVVRADSAFCTGPIITAIRRTGASFSVTAQKNAAVMATINAIGDDDWGQVAYRHPIPDPETGEWITHAEIAETVHTAFTNATTNPGQITTARLIVRRTPRFTTTEQGELFRTWNYHAVFTDTGFDLHTADEYHRKHAIIEQVFADLNDAALAHFPSGRFAANQAWLTLACLTHNLLRATGSLTSMFHAKARTATLRRHLITIPARITRTARRITLRLPANWPWQHHYQALFTATHQRL
;
A
#
# COMPACT_ATOMS: atom_id res chain seq x y z
N MET A 1 -26.44 -25.12 8.17
CA MET A 1 -25.78 -26.03 9.14
C MET A 1 -26.61 -26.05 10.41
N ARG A 2 -26.80 -27.21 11.07
CA ARG A 2 -27.45 -27.33 12.39
C ARG A 2 -26.41 -27.86 13.39
N SER A 3 -26.47 -27.42 14.66
CA SER A 3 -25.62 -27.97 15.72
C SER A 3 -25.82 -29.48 15.85
N SER A 4 -24.74 -30.25 15.99
CA SER A 4 -24.82 -31.71 16.20
C SER A 4 -24.98 -32.11 17.67
N HIS A 5 -25.05 -31.13 18.57
CA HIS A 5 -25.11 -31.31 20.02
C HIS A 5 -26.16 -30.38 20.64
N THR A 6 -26.69 -30.79 21.80
CA THR A 6 -27.64 -29.98 22.58
C THR A 6 -26.89 -28.94 23.41
N ALA A 7 -27.54 -27.82 23.74
CA ALA A 7 -26.90 -26.72 24.48
C ALA A 7 -26.30 -27.17 25.84
N GLY A 8 -26.97 -28.08 26.55
CA GLY A 8 -26.49 -28.60 27.85
C GLY A 8 -25.35 -29.62 27.76
N SER A 9 -25.03 -30.13 26.58
CA SER A 9 -23.99 -31.15 26.36
C SER A 9 -22.62 -30.58 25.97
N VAL A 10 -22.49 -29.25 25.91
CA VAL A 10 -21.25 -28.56 25.52
C VAL A 10 -20.72 -27.73 26.67
N SER A 11 -19.42 -27.80 26.92
CA SER A 11 -18.72 -26.92 27.87
C SER A 11 -17.46 -26.34 27.24
N VAL A 12 -17.04 -25.15 27.67
CA VAL A 12 -15.88 -24.43 27.15
C VAL A 12 -14.83 -24.29 28.25
N ARG A 13 -13.56 -24.56 27.93
CA ARG A 13 -12.41 -24.40 28.84
C ARG A 13 -11.24 -23.73 28.11
N PHE A 14 -10.43 -22.98 28.86
CA PHE A 14 -9.27 -22.23 28.37
C PHE A 14 -7.98 -22.70 29.07
N ASP A 15 -7.75 -24.01 29.13
CA ASP A 15 -6.70 -24.66 29.93
C ASP A 15 -5.60 -25.36 29.10
N ASP A 16 -5.73 -25.41 27.77
CA ASP A 16 -4.74 -26.07 26.90
C ASP A 16 -3.57 -25.15 26.51
N ALA A 17 -2.47 -25.27 27.25
CA ALA A 17 -1.23 -24.53 27.00
C ALA A 17 -0.47 -24.95 25.71
N GLY A 18 -0.95 -25.96 24.98
CA GLY A 18 -0.37 -26.42 23.72
C GLY A 18 -1.05 -25.84 22.48
N LEU A 19 -2.21 -25.17 22.60
CA LEU A 19 -2.95 -24.66 21.45
C LEU A 19 -2.51 -23.26 21.04
N VAL A 20 -2.50 -23.01 19.72
CA VAL A 20 -2.37 -21.69 19.09
C VAL A 20 -3.42 -21.54 18.00
N SER A 21 -3.78 -20.29 17.65
CA SER A 21 -4.82 -19.99 16.64
C SER A 21 -4.27 -19.36 15.36
N CYS A 22 -2.97 -19.07 15.32
CA CYS A 22 -2.31 -18.36 14.23
C CYS A 22 -0.96 -19.02 13.86
N ALA A 23 -0.97 -20.33 13.60
CA ALA A 23 0.25 -21.09 13.32
C ALA A 23 0.95 -20.68 12.01
N GLY A 24 0.31 -19.90 11.14
CA GLY A 24 0.99 -19.29 9.98
C GLY A 24 1.91 -18.12 10.32
N LEU A 25 1.91 -17.64 11.57
CA LEU A 25 2.97 -16.73 12.03
C LEU A 25 4.35 -17.38 11.95
N VAL A 26 4.45 -18.71 12.07
CA VAL A 26 5.74 -19.41 12.05
C VAL A 26 6.51 -19.18 10.75
N PRO A 27 5.98 -19.50 9.56
CA PRO A 27 6.68 -19.21 8.31
C PRO A 27 6.82 -17.71 8.02
N VAL A 28 5.87 -16.87 8.43
CA VAL A 28 5.96 -15.41 8.16
C VAL A 28 7.07 -14.75 8.98
N LEU A 29 7.16 -15.07 10.27
CA LEU A 29 8.22 -14.54 11.13
C LEU A 29 9.56 -15.19 10.78
N ARG A 30 9.56 -16.43 10.29
CA ARG A 30 10.79 -17.02 9.72
C ARG A 30 11.30 -16.24 8.52
N LEU A 31 10.43 -15.80 7.62
CA LEU A 31 10.81 -14.92 6.50
C LEU A 31 11.36 -13.57 7.01
N ALA A 32 10.77 -13.01 8.06
CA ALA A 32 11.27 -11.78 8.70
C ALA A 32 12.66 -11.97 9.34
N GLU A 33 12.91 -13.13 9.96
CA GLU A 33 14.23 -13.52 10.48
C GLU A 33 15.25 -13.67 9.36
N ASP A 34 14.90 -14.36 8.27
CA ASP A 34 15.78 -14.62 7.13
C ASP A 34 16.30 -13.31 6.48
N ILE A 35 15.47 -12.26 6.42
CA ILE A 35 15.90 -10.94 5.94
C ILE A 35 16.62 -10.10 7.01
N GLY A 36 16.73 -10.62 8.24
CA GLY A 36 17.37 -9.95 9.36
C GLY A 36 16.60 -8.75 9.91
N LEU A 37 15.26 -8.76 9.83
CA LEU A 37 14.42 -7.62 10.20
C LEU A 37 14.66 -7.15 11.65
N GLY A 38 14.73 -8.07 12.61
CA GLY A 38 14.98 -7.74 14.01
C GLY A 38 16.31 -7.02 14.19
N GLY A 39 17.39 -7.55 13.58
CA GLY A 39 18.72 -6.92 13.63
C GLY A 39 18.76 -5.55 12.96
N LEU A 40 18.06 -5.36 11.84
CA LEU A 40 17.95 -4.03 11.19
C LEU A 40 17.29 -2.99 12.09
N ILE A 41 16.25 -3.40 12.82
CA ILE A 41 15.53 -2.52 13.74
C ILE A 41 16.39 -2.18 14.94
N GLU A 42 17.03 -3.18 15.57
CA GLU A 42 17.91 -2.98 16.72
C GLU A 42 19.10 -2.06 16.38
N GLN A 43 19.69 -2.21 15.19
CA GLN A 43 20.84 -1.41 14.76
C GLN A 43 20.49 0.04 14.44
N ARG A 44 19.27 0.33 13.98
CA ARG A 44 18.92 1.65 13.42
C ARG A 44 18.04 2.48 14.33
N VAL A 45 17.22 1.85 15.17
CA VAL A 45 16.21 2.53 15.97
C VAL A 45 16.67 2.63 17.41
N ASP A 46 17.14 3.81 17.79
CA ASP A 46 17.52 4.15 19.16
C ASP A 46 16.66 5.31 19.65
N LEU A 47 15.88 5.05 20.70
CA LEU A 47 15.02 6.05 21.31
C LEU A 47 15.74 6.86 22.41
N GLY A 48 16.91 6.41 22.88
CA GLY A 48 17.68 7.07 23.95
C GLY A 48 16.97 7.16 25.31
N ILE A 49 15.89 6.40 25.51
CA ILE A 49 15.06 6.41 26.73
C ILE A 49 14.73 4.97 27.17
N PRO A 50 14.38 4.73 28.45
CA PRO A 50 14.18 3.37 28.97
C PRO A 50 13.14 2.53 28.20
N VAL A 51 12.05 3.16 27.71
CA VAL A 51 11.04 2.48 26.90
C VAL A 51 11.55 2.07 25.51
N GLY A 52 12.77 2.45 25.13
CA GLY A 52 13.49 2.10 23.90
C GLY A 52 14.25 0.77 23.93
N ALA A 53 14.44 0.12 25.08
CA ALA A 53 15.19 -1.15 25.13
C ALA A 53 14.48 -2.30 24.39
N ASN A 54 15.19 -3.23 23.76
CA ASN A 54 14.61 -4.36 23.00
C ASN A 54 13.63 -3.87 21.92
N THR A 55 14.09 -2.95 21.07
CA THR A 55 13.23 -2.32 20.06
C THR A 55 12.84 -3.32 18.98
N ASP A 56 13.74 -4.22 18.62
CA ASP A 56 13.48 -5.38 17.76
C ASP A 56 12.27 -6.20 18.21
N ALA A 57 12.24 -6.65 19.47
CA ALA A 57 11.22 -7.53 20.02
C ALA A 57 9.84 -6.85 20.06
N LYS A 58 9.82 -5.54 20.35
CA LYS A 58 8.59 -4.73 20.37
C LYS A 58 8.06 -4.52 18.96
N ALA A 59 8.93 -4.16 18.01
CA ALA A 59 8.52 -3.98 16.62
C ALA A 59 8.04 -5.30 16.00
N LEU A 60 8.75 -6.41 16.23
CA LEU A 60 8.33 -7.74 15.77
C LEU A 60 7.02 -8.20 16.43
N SER A 61 6.77 -7.83 17.69
CA SER A 61 5.46 -8.09 18.32
C SER A 61 4.33 -7.30 17.65
N VAL A 62 4.57 -6.04 17.27
CA VAL A 62 3.59 -5.24 16.52
C VAL A 62 3.33 -5.84 15.13
N VAL A 63 4.39 -6.19 14.39
CA VAL A 63 4.28 -6.82 13.07
C VAL A 63 3.54 -8.15 13.15
N ALA A 64 3.90 -9.02 14.10
CA ALA A 64 3.23 -10.30 14.31
C ALA A 64 1.73 -10.12 14.65
N GLY A 65 1.41 -9.14 15.51
CA GLY A 65 0.04 -8.75 15.80
C GLY A 65 -0.72 -8.34 14.54
N MET A 66 -0.16 -7.44 13.73
CA MET A 66 -0.78 -6.97 12.47
C MET A 66 -0.99 -8.11 11.44
N VAL A 67 -0.03 -9.03 11.32
CA VAL A 67 -0.16 -10.25 10.51
C VAL A 67 -1.34 -11.09 11.01
N ALA A 68 -1.44 -11.29 12.32
CA ALA A 68 -2.50 -12.04 12.97
C ALA A 68 -3.86 -11.33 13.00
N GLY A 69 -3.90 -10.02 12.76
CA GLY A 69 -5.13 -9.24 12.63
C GLY A 69 -5.35 -8.10 13.62
N ALA A 70 -4.35 -7.76 14.43
CA ALA A 70 -4.41 -6.59 15.29
C ALA A 70 -4.41 -5.29 14.47
N ASP A 71 -5.39 -4.43 14.72
CA ASP A 71 -5.50 -3.07 14.18
C ASP A 71 -5.45 -1.99 15.28
N SER A 72 -5.43 -2.40 16.55
CA SER A 72 -5.17 -1.56 17.72
C SER A 72 -3.95 -2.03 18.53
N ILE A 73 -3.51 -1.22 19.51
CA ILE A 73 -2.40 -1.61 20.41
C ILE A 73 -2.87 -2.75 21.33
N GLU A 74 -4.11 -2.69 21.81
CA GLU A 74 -4.74 -3.67 22.68
C GLU A 74 -4.85 -5.03 22.00
N ASP A 75 -5.21 -5.07 20.71
CA ASP A 75 -5.36 -6.31 19.95
C ASP A 75 -4.04 -7.04 19.70
N LEU A 76 -2.89 -6.43 20.01
CA LEU A 76 -1.60 -7.13 20.02
C LEU A 76 -1.57 -8.29 21.03
N ASP A 77 -2.55 -8.43 21.94
CA ASP A 77 -2.63 -9.61 22.79
C ASP A 77 -2.98 -10.90 22.02
N VAL A 78 -3.46 -10.79 20.77
CA VAL A 78 -3.76 -11.91 19.87
C VAL A 78 -2.56 -12.85 19.62
N ILE A 79 -1.33 -12.42 19.93
CA ILE A 79 -0.12 -13.24 19.80
C ILE A 79 0.38 -13.82 21.13
N ARG A 80 -0.39 -13.70 22.23
CA ARG A 80 0.07 -14.04 23.59
C ARG A 80 -0.71 -15.17 24.26
N HIS A 81 -1.59 -15.86 23.56
CA HIS A 81 -2.40 -16.97 24.08
C HIS A 81 -1.69 -18.33 24.00
N GLY A 82 -2.17 -19.27 24.83
CA GLY A 82 -1.83 -20.69 24.78
C GLY A 82 -0.34 -20.97 24.60
N GLY A 83 0.00 -21.70 23.53
CA GLY A 83 1.34 -22.15 23.22
C GLY A 83 2.26 -21.14 22.54
N MET A 84 1.85 -19.88 22.34
CA MET A 84 2.62 -18.90 21.54
C MET A 84 4.05 -18.69 22.05
N ARG A 85 4.26 -18.67 23.37
CA ARG A 85 5.58 -18.56 24.00
C ARG A 85 6.50 -19.78 23.77
N ARG A 86 5.95 -20.91 23.29
CA ARG A 86 6.74 -22.08 22.89
C ARG A 86 7.25 -21.97 21.45
N LEU A 87 6.65 -21.10 20.64
CA LEU A 87 7.03 -20.86 19.24
C LEU A 87 7.90 -19.62 19.10
N PHE A 88 7.63 -18.58 19.89
CA PHE A 88 8.30 -17.30 19.77
C PHE A 88 8.83 -16.81 21.11
N THR A 89 10.09 -16.38 21.11
CA THR A 89 10.71 -15.66 22.22
C THR A 89 10.54 -14.15 22.03
N GLY A 90 10.57 -13.38 23.11
CA GLY A 90 10.57 -11.91 23.03
C GLY A 90 9.20 -11.26 22.80
N LEU A 91 8.10 -12.02 22.76
CA LEU A 91 6.73 -11.47 22.68
C LEU A 91 6.48 -10.43 23.77
N ARG A 92 6.04 -9.23 23.38
CA ARG A 92 5.77 -8.10 24.29
C ARG A 92 4.28 -7.85 24.47
N ALA A 93 3.93 -7.41 25.66
CA ALA A 93 2.56 -7.05 26.00
C ALA A 93 2.11 -5.79 25.24
N PRO A 94 0.80 -5.64 24.95
CA PRO A 94 0.22 -4.40 24.41
C PRO A 94 0.71 -3.13 25.11
N SER A 95 0.73 -3.12 26.45
CA SER A 95 1.18 -1.97 27.25
C SER A 95 2.65 -1.61 27.01
N THR A 96 3.51 -2.62 26.83
CA THR A 96 4.93 -2.45 26.50
C THR A 96 5.12 -1.87 25.09
N CYS A 97 4.44 -2.44 24.10
CA CYS A 97 4.45 -1.95 22.72
C CYS A 97 3.89 -0.52 22.62
N GLY A 98 2.79 -0.24 23.33
CA GLY A 98 2.17 1.08 23.38
C GLY A 98 3.06 2.14 24.00
N SER A 99 3.78 1.81 25.07
CA SER A 99 4.75 2.73 25.70
C SER A 99 5.94 3.03 24.78
N TRP A 100 6.43 2.01 24.08
CA TRP A 100 7.50 2.17 23.07
C TRP A 100 7.06 3.02 21.88
N LEU A 101 5.91 2.73 21.27
CA LEU A 101 5.33 3.53 20.19
C LEU A 101 5.16 5.00 20.62
N ARG A 102 4.66 5.23 21.83
CA ARG A 102 4.52 6.57 22.38
C ARG A 102 5.87 7.25 22.66
N GLY A 103 6.99 6.53 22.74
CA GLY A 103 8.33 7.10 22.86
C GLY A 103 8.90 7.69 21.55
N PHE A 104 8.25 7.46 20.40
CA PHE A 104 8.76 7.94 19.12
C PHE A 104 8.73 9.47 19.01
N THR A 105 9.75 9.99 18.35
CA THR A 105 9.83 11.35 17.79
C THR A 105 9.88 11.25 16.26
N HIS A 106 9.88 12.37 15.55
CA HIS A 106 10.05 12.37 14.10
C HIS A 106 11.37 11.69 13.66
N GLY A 107 12.47 11.92 14.39
CA GLY A 107 13.78 11.30 14.12
C GLY A 107 13.75 9.78 14.27
N HIS A 108 13.15 9.27 15.35
CA HIS A 108 12.98 7.83 15.57
C HIS A 108 12.13 7.18 14.47
N VAL A 109 11.12 7.89 13.95
CA VAL A 109 10.34 7.38 12.82
C VAL A 109 11.19 7.30 11.56
N ARG A 110 12.06 8.29 11.28
CA ARG A 110 12.98 8.22 10.13
C ARG A 110 13.97 7.06 10.25
N GLN A 111 14.46 6.76 11.45
CA GLN A 111 15.27 5.57 11.72
C GLN A 111 14.49 4.28 11.40
N LEU A 112 13.24 4.17 11.86
CA LEU A 112 12.39 3.02 11.58
C LEU A 112 12.06 2.88 10.08
N THR A 113 11.77 4.00 9.39
CA THR A 113 11.57 4.02 7.93
C THR A 113 12.83 3.53 7.20
N SER A 114 14.02 3.90 7.68
CA SER A 114 15.29 3.42 7.13
C SER A 114 15.41 1.89 7.27
N ALA A 115 15.10 1.34 8.46
CA ALA A 115 15.08 -0.11 8.67
C ALA A 115 14.06 -0.82 7.77
N ALA A 116 12.85 -0.28 7.64
CA ALA A 116 11.80 -0.83 6.77
C ALA A 116 12.19 -0.80 5.28
N SER A 117 12.88 0.26 4.84
CA SER A 117 13.38 0.39 3.46
C SER A 117 14.44 -0.68 3.16
N GLU A 118 15.37 -0.91 4.09
CA GLU A 118 16.37 -1.97 3.95
C GLU A 118 15.72 -3.36 3.99
N ALA A 119 14.73 -3.56 4.84
CA ALA A 119 13.97 -4.81 4.89
C ALA A 119 13.29 -5.10 3.54
N LEU A 120 12.72 -4.10 2.86
CA LEU A 120 12.13 -4.28 1.52
C LEU A 120 13.18 -4.73 0.49
N ILE A 121 14.37 -4.13 0.50
CA ILE A 121 15.46 -4.51 -0.42
C ILE A 121 15.85 -5.98 -0.19
N ARG A 122 16.04 -6.37 1.07
CA ARG A 122 16.37 -7.75 1.41
C ARG A 122 15.25 -8.72 1.10
N LEU A 123 13.99 -8.28 1.26
CA LEU A 123 12.81 -9.07 0.91
C LEU A 123 12.71 -9.31 -0.59
N ALA A 124 13.00 -8.30 -1.42
CA ALA A 124 13.09 -8.45 -2.87
C ALA A 124 14.18 -9.44 -3.30
N GLY A 125 15.35 -9.40 -2.64
CA GLY A 125 16.41 -10.38 -2.87
C GLY A 125 16.04 -11.80 -2.42
N ARG A 126 15.34 -11.93 -1.29
CA ARG A 126 14.92 -13.23 -0.73
C ARG A 126 13.74 -13.85 -1.48
N VAL A 127 12.88 -13.02 -2.08
CA VAL A 127 11.67 -13.40 -2.80
C VAL A 127 11.65 -12.71 -4.17
N PRO A 128 12.40 -13.23 -5.17
CA PRO A 128 12.48 -12.59 -6.50
C PRO A 128 11.12 -12.39 -7.18
N SER A 129 10.15 -13.27 -6.90
CA SER A 129 8.79 -13.15 -7.43
C SER A 129 8.00 -11.96 -6.88
N LEU A 130 8.43 -11.34 -5.77
CA LEU A 130 7.77 -10.18 -5.16
C LEU A 130 7.76 -8.97 -6.09
N LEU A 131 8.89 -8.73 -6.75
CA LEU A 131 9.11 -7.57 -7.63
C LEU A 131 9.42 -8.02 -9.07
N ALA A 132 8.83 -9.14 -9.52
CA ALA A 132 9.05 -9.61 -10.88
C ALA A 132 8.70 -8.53 -11.93
N GLY A 133 9.59 -8.31 -12.90
CA GLY A 133 9.39 -7.41 -14.05
C GLY A 133 9.74 -5.95 -13.79
N VAL A 134 10.06 -5.55 -12.55
CA VAL A 134 10.44 -4.15 -12.24
C VAL A 134 11.78 -3.76 -12.87
N GLU A 135 12.62 -4.73 -13.19
CA GLU A 135 13.90 -4.54 -13.87
C GLU A 135 13.73 -4.05 -15.31
N GLN A 136 12.57 -4.28 -15.92
CA GLN A 136 12.21 -3.82 -17.27
C GLN A 136 11.35 -2.57 -17.22
N LEU A 137 10.20 -2.65 -16.52
CA LEU A 137 9.24 -1.57 -16.40
C LEU A 137 8.59 -1.60 -15.02
N ALA A 138 8.74 -0.51 -14.27
CA ALA A 138 8.10 -0.33 -12.99
C ALA A 138 7.29 0.97 -12.93
N PHE A 139 6.19 0.89 -12.19
CA PHE A 139 5.31 2.00 -11.90
C PHE A 139 5.44 2.38 -10.42
N ILE A 140 5.58 3.67 -10.17
CA ILE A 140 5.48 4.25 -8.84
C ILE A 140 4.18 5.03 -8.77
N ASP A 141 3.19 4.50 -8.06
CA ASP A 141 1.93 5.21 -7.82
C ASP A 141 2.05 6.00 -6.52
N ILE A 142 1.70 7.28 -6.56
CA ILE A 142 1.64 8.13 -5.37
C ILE A 142 0.24 8.69 -5.19
N ASP A 143 -0.28 8.55 -3.99
CA ASP A 143 -1.57 9.11 -3.63
C ASP A 143 -1.68 9.35 -2.12
N SER A 144 -2.69 10.11 -1.71
CA SER A 144 -2.98 10.38 -0.31
C SER A 144 -4.43 10.17 0.05
N LYS A 145 -4.66 9.70 1.28
CA LYS A 145 -6.00 9.45 1.81
C LYS A 145 -6.13 10.03 3.20
N ILE A 146 -7.32 10.57 3.50
CA ILE A 146 -7.70 10.93 4.86
C ILE A 146 -8.21 9.68 5.58
N LYS A 147 -7.65 9.40 6.75
CA LYS A 147 -8.19 8.42 7.68
C LYS A 147 -8.98 9.15 8.74
N GLU A 148 -10.30 8.94 8.74
CA GLU A 148 -11.22 9.58 9.67
C GLU A 148 -10.88 9.26 11.14
N THR A 149 -11.05 10.25 12.00
CA THR A 149 -10.79 10.13 13.44
C THR A 149 -11.89 10.85 14.21
N TYR A 150 -12.54 10.15 15.15
CA TYR A 150 -13.65 10.72 15.92
C TYR A 150 -13.22 11.45 17.21
N GLY A 151 -12.07 11.08 17.79
CA GLY A 151 -11.60 11.64 19.07
C GLY A 151 -10.87 12.98 18.93
N HIS A 152 -11.20 13.93 19.81
CA HIS A 152 -10.58 15.28 19.85
C HIS A 152 -9.11 15.29 20.30
N GLY A 153 -8.66 14.27 21.04
CA GLY A 153 -7.32 14.22 21.65
C GLY A 153 -6.19 13.76 20.73
N LYS A 154 -6.46 13.53 19.44
CA LYS A 154 -5.45 13.00 18.50
C LYS A 154 -4.66 14.13 17.85
N GLN A 155 -3.37 14.21 18.18
CA GLN A 155 -2.44 15.20 17.64
C GLN A 155 -2.42 15.18 16.12
N GLY A 156 -2.46 16.36 15.50
CA GLY A 156 -2.46 16.53 14.04
C GLY A 156 -3.80 16.25 13.35
N SER A 157 -4.82 15.77 14.07
CA SER A 157 -6.16 15.59 13.49
C SER A 157 -6.75 16.94 13.08
N GLY A 158 -7.26 17.01 11.85
CA GLY A 158 -7.84 18.23 11.28
C GLY A 158 -8.80 17.91 10.15
N PHE A 159 -9.56 18.92 9.71
CA PHE A 159 -10.49 18.78 8.59
C PHE A 159 -9.74 18.83 7.26
N ALA A 160 -9.97 17.83 6.41
CA ALA A 160 -9.56 17.84 5.01
C ALA A 160 -10.57 18.65 4.15
N TYR A 161 -10.23 18.86 2.88
CA TYR A 161 -11.07 19.62 1.94
C TYR A 161 -12.47 19.04 1.75
N ASN A 162 -12.65 17.75 2.00
CA ASN A 162 -13.93 17.03 1.91
C ASN A 162 -14.75 17.08 3.21
N GLY A 163 -14.34 17.89 4.20
CA GLY A 163 -15.02 18.02 5.48
C GLY A 163 -14.81 16.85 6.45
N ILE A 164 -14.02 15.83 6.08
CA ILE A 164 -13.71 14.72 6.97
C ILE A 164 -12.59 15.13 7.92
N ARG A 165 -12.80 14.92 9.22
CA ARG A 165 -11.78 15.13 10.25
C ARG A 165 -10.93 13.89 10.41
N GLY A 166 -9.61 14.02 10.26
CA GLY A 166 -8.74 12.86 10.29
C GLY A 166 -7.26 13.16 10.29
N LEU A 167 -6.48 12.11 10.05
CA LEU A 167 -5.06 12.21 9.71
C LEU A 167 -4.87 11.80 8.26
N ASN A 168 -4.05 12.54 7.52
CA ASN A 168 -3.80 12.26 6.12
C ASN A 168 -2.53 11.42 5.98
N HIS A 169 -2.57 10.32 5.23
CA HIS A 169 -1.37 9.57 4.87
C HIS A 169 -1.09 9.67 3.38
N LEU A 170 0.15 9.95 3.03
CA LEU A 170 0.69 9.92 1.67
C LEU A 170 1.48 8.62 1.52
N ILE A 171 1.22 7.84 0.46
CA ILE A 171 1.89 6.56 0.21
C ILE A 171 2.39 6.54 -1.23
N ALA A 172 3.59 5.98 -1.42
CA ALA A 172 4.11 5.62 -2.72
C ALA A 172 4.30 4.10 -2.80
N THR A 173 3.80 3.47 -3.87
CA THR A 173 3.92 2.03 -4.12
C THR A 173 4.86 1.73 -5.28
N LEU A 174 5.31 0.49 -5.41
CA LEU A 174 6.05 -0.03 -6.55
C LEU A 174 5.32 -1.23 -7.12
N SER A 175 5.09 -1.25 -8.43
CA SER A 175 4.52 -2.39 -9.15
C SER A 175 5.12 -2.53 -10.55
N SER A 176 4.81 -3.63 -11.23
CA SER A 176 5.10 -3.87 -12.65
C SER A 176 3.82 -4.35 -13.33
N PRO A 177 3.82 -4.55 -14.67
CA PRO A 177 2.68 -5.18 -15.34
C PRO A 177 2.31 -6.58 -14.80
N VAL A 178 3.25 -7.27 -14.12
CA VAL A 178 3.08 -8.67 -13.70
C VAL A 178 3.03 -8.87 -12.18
N CYS A 179 3.59 -7.96 -11.37
CA CYS A 179 3.56 -8.05 -9.91
C CYS A 179 2.52 -7.11 -9.27
N ALA A 180 1.98 -7.53 -8.12
CA ALA A 180 1.12 -6.67 -7.32
C ALA A 180 1.94 -5.61 -6.56
N PRO A 181 1.33 -4.48 -6.18
CA PRO A 181 2.08 -3.41 -5.52
C PRO A 181 2.67 -3.82 -4.17
N VAL A 182 3.88 -3.33 -3.90
CA VAL A 182 4.47 -3.19 -2.56
C VAL A 182 4.54 -1.71 -2.20
N ILE A 183 4.65 -1.39 -0.92
CA ILE A 183 4.77 -0.02 -0.43
C ILE A 183 6.25 0.36 -0.31
N LEU A 184 6.67 1.42 -1.00
CA LEU A 184 8.03 1.97 -0.90
C LEU A 184 8.14 2.88 0.33
N THR A 185 7.27 3.89 0.40
CA THR A 185 7.36 4.93 1.42
C THR A 185 5.97 5.38 1.85
N ALA A 186 5.84 5.78 3.12
CA ALA A 186 4.63 6.39 3.64
C ALA A 186 4.98 7.57 4.56
N ARG A 187 4.15 8.62 4.53
CA ARG A 187 4.25 9.78 5.43
C ARG A 187 2.89 10.08 6.00
N LEU A 188 2.84 10.20 7.33
CA LEU A 188 1.68 10.74 8.02
C LEU A 188 1.75 12.27 8.00
N ARG A 189 0.61 12.92 7.85
CA ARG A 189 0.43 14.37 7.80
C ARG A 189 -0.77 14.77 8.65
N GLY A 190 -0.81 16.04 9.03
CA GLY A 190 -1.99 16.62 9.66
C GLY A 190 -3.21 16.54 8.73
N GLY A 191 -4.41 16.48 9.28
CA GLY A 191 -5.63 16.31 8.48
C GLY A 191 -5.90 17.45 7.48
N ASN A 192 -5.45 18.66 7.80
CA ASN A 192 -5.54 19.85 6.95
C ASN A 192 -4.37 20.00 5.96
N ALA A 193 -3.48 19.00 5.84
CA ALA A 193 -2.34 19.09 4.94
C ALA A 193 -2.78 19.01 3.48
N ASP A 194 -2.32 19.97 2.67
CA ASP A 194 -2.43 19.91 1.21
C ASP A 194 -1.81 18.61 0.66
N SER A 195 -2.48 17.97 -0.30
CA SER A 195 -2.09 16.68 -0.88
C SER A 195 -0.66 16.68 -1.43
N ARG A 196 -0.13 17.83 -1.85
CA ARG A 196 1.23 17.99 -2.40
C ARG A 196 2.31 18.14 -1.32
N ARG A 197 1.94 18.45 -0.08
CA ARG A 197 2.89 18.72 1.00
C ARG A 197 3.83 17.53 1.21
N GLY A 198 5.11 17.73 0.88
CA GLY A 198 6.15 16.72 0.99
C GLY A 198 6.16 15.66 -0.12
N ALA A 199 5.35 15.80 -1.18
CA ALA A 199 5.28 14.80 -2.25
C ALA A 199 6.57 14.74 -3.08
N ALA A 200 7.13 15.88 -3.52
CA ALA A 200 8.35 15.91 -4.34
C ALA A 200 9.55 15.18 -3.69
N SER A 201 9.78 15.42 -2.40
CA SER A 201 10.86 14.73 -1.67
C SER A 201 10.53 13.27 -1.38
N MET A 202 9.26 12.92 -1.15
CA MET A 202 8.86 11.51 -1.03
C MET A 202 9.08 10.76 -2.34
N ILE A 203 8.70 11.33 -3.48
CA ILE A 203 8.88 10.71 -4.79
C ILE A 203 10.36 10.45 -5.06
N THR A 204 11.22 11.42 -4.74
CA THR A 204 12.67 11.24 -4.88
C THR A 204 13.18 10.08 -4.01
N GLU A 205 12.73 9.98 -2.75
CA GLU A 205 13.05 8.85 -1.86
C GLU A 205 12.52 7.52 -2.40
N ALA A 206 11.28 7.50 -2.91
CA ALA A 206 10.62 6.32 -3.44
C ALA A 206 11.34 5.80 -4.70
N ILE A 207 11.72 6.68 -5.63
CA ILE A 207 12.50 6.32 -6.82
C ILE A 207 13.85 5.72 -6.41
N GLY A 208 14.56 6.36 -5.48
CA GLY A 208 15.83 5.83 -4.97
C GLY A 208 15.68 4.44 -4.34
N LEU A 209 14.62 4.21 -3.55
CA LEU A 209 14.32 2.90 -2.98
C LEU A 209 13.93 1.89 -4.05
N ALA A 210 13.13 2.26 -5.04
CA ALA A 210 12.75 1.39 -6.15
C ALA A 210 13.99 0.90 -6.93
N ARG A 211 14.91 1.82 -7.27
CA ARG A 211 16.20 1.48 -7.90
C ARG A 211 17.00 0.50 -7.06
N ARG A 212 17.15 0.77 -5.76
CA ARG A 212 17.85 -0.12 -4.80
C ARG A 212 17.15 -1.48 -4.61
N SER A 213 15.87 -1.58 -4.95
CA SER A 213 15.07 -2.80 -4.87
C SER A 213 15.03 -3.58 -6.19
N GLY A 214 15.83 -3.19 -7.18
CA GLY A 214 16.00 -3.91 -8.46
C GLY A 214 15.28 -3.29 -9.65
N ALA A 215 14.59 -2.15 -9.49
CA ALA A 215 13.93 -1.50 -10.61
C ALA A 215 14.93 -0.74 -11.49
N THR A 216 15.68 -1.44 -12.34
CA THR A 216 16.78 -0.88 -13.14
C THR A 216 16.36 -0.30 -14.49
N GLY A 217 15.19 -0.68 -15.01
CA GLY A 217 14.68 -0.26 -16.31
C GLY A 217 13.92 1.06 -16.31
N THR A 218 12.85 1.12 -17.09
CA THR A 218 11.97 2.29 -17.18
C THR A 218 11.17 2.45 -15.89
N LEU A 219 11.24 3.63 -15.28
CA LEU A 219 10.42 4.00 -14.13
C LEU A 219 9.43 5.08 -14.52
N VAL A 220 8.15 4.84 -14.24
CA VAL A 220 7.08 5.81 -14.49
C VAL A 220 6.37 6.15 -13.19
N VAL A 221 6.42 7.41 -12.80
CA VAL A 221 5.64 7.93 -11.66
C VAL A 221 4.25 8.29 -12.14
N ARG A 222 3.23 7.66 -11.56
CA ARG A 222 1.82 7.90 -11.87
C ARG A 222 1.11 8.56 -10.71
N ALA A 223 0.27 9.56 -11.02
CA ALA A 223 -0.49 10.28 -10.01
C ALA A 223 -1.73 10.97 -10.58
N ASP A 224 -2.64 11.38 -9.71
CA ASP A 224 -3.80 12.19 -10.07
C ASP A 224 -3.45 13.67 -10.29
N SER A 225 -4.47 14.49 -10.55
CA SER A 225 -4.31 15.91 -10.86
C SER A 225 -3.87 16.77 -9.67
N ALA A 226 -4.03 16.29 -8.44
CA ALA A 226 -3.53 17.00 -7.26
C ALA A 226 -1.99 17.05 -7.26
N PHE A 227 -1.32 16.06 -7.87
CA PHE A 227 0.14 15.99 -7.97
C PHE A 227 0.71 16.62 -9.25
N CYS A 228 -0.12 17.09 -10.18
CA CYS A 228 0.30 17.76 -11.43
C CYS A 228 0.83 19.18 -11.17
N THR A 229 2.04 19.29 -10.62
CA THR A 229 2.68 20.58 -10.30
C THR A 229 4.13 20.65 -10.76
N GLY A 230 4.57 21.85 -11.12
CA GLY A 230 5.94 22.12 -11.57
C GLY A 230 7.04 21.53 -10.67
N PRO A 231 6.98 21.69 -9.34
CA PRO A 231 7.99 21.12 -8.44
C PRO A 231 8.02 19.59 -8.45
N ILE A 232 6.87 18.93 -8.56
CA ILE A 232 6.77 17.46 -8.58
C ILE A 232 7.29 16.90 -9.90
N ILE A 233 6.83 17.45 -11.04
CA ILE A 233 7.28 17.04 -12.37
C ILE A 233 8.79 17.26 -12.51
N THR A 234 9.30 18.40 -12.04
CA THR A 234 10.74 18.68 -12.03
C THR A 234 11.51 17.69 -11.16
N ALA A 235 10.99 17.33 -9.98
CA ALA A 235 11.62 16.34 -9.11
C ALA A 235 11.68 14.96 -9.75
N ILE A 236 10.62 14.52 -10.43
CA ILE A 236 10.58 13.25 -11.17
C ILE A 236 11.66 13.25 -12.26
N ARG A 237 11.68 14.26 -13.13
CA ARG A 237 12.63 14.34 -14.25
C ARG A 237 14.08 14.39 -13.78
N ARG A 238 14.38 15.08 -12.67
CA ARG A 238 15.74 15.14 -12.09
C ARG A 238 16.30 13.77 -11.68
N THR A 239 15.44 12.79 -11.44
CA THR A 239 15.85 11.41 -11.11
C THR A 239 16.00 10.50 -12.33
N GLY A 240 15.69 11.00 -13.53
CA GLY A 240 15.68 10.21 -14.76
C GLY A 240 14.47 9.26 -14.90
N ALA A 241 13.44 9.42 -14.06
CA ALA A 241 12.16 8.74 -14.23
C ALA A 241 11.22 9.54 -15.14
N SER A 242 10.29 8.85 -15.80
CA SER A 242 9.18 9.45 -16.53
C SER A 242 7.99 9.72 -15.61
N PHE A 243 7.08 10.59 -16.04
CA PHE A 243 5.82 10.88 -15.36
C PHE A 243 4.61 10.56 -16.24
N SER A 244 3.50 10.21 -15.60
CA SER A 244 2.18 10.10 -16.20
C SER A 244 1.16 10.60 -15.18
N VAL A 245 0.74 11.84 -15.32
CA VAL A 245 -0.06 12.53 -14.29
C VAL A 245 -1.32 13.09 -14.92
N THR A 246 -2.48 12.93 -14.27
CA THR A 246 -3.72 13.54 -14.76
C THR A 246 -3.54 15.07 -14.80
N ALA A 247 -3.80 15.70 -15.95
CA ALA A 247 -3.69 17.14 -16.08
C ALA A 247 -4.81 17.85 -15.29
N GLN A 248 -4.52 19.00 -14.69
CA GLN A 248 -5.54 19.83 -14.06
C GLN A 248 -6.44 20.45 -15.13
N LYS A 249 -7.76 20.31 -14.96
CA LYS A 249 -8.73 20.94 -15.86
C LYS A 249 -8.73 22.45 -15.65
N ASN A 250 -8.04 23.17 -16.52
CA ASN A 250 -7.95 24.63 -16.53
C ASN A 250 -8.09 25.17 -17.96
N ALA A 251 -8.20 26.49 -18.11
CA ALA A 251 -8.42 27.12 -19.41
C ALA A 251 -7.32 26.81 -20.44
N ALA A 252 -6.05 26.71 -20.02
CA ALA A 252 -4.94 26.40 -20.91
C ALA A 252 -4.99 24.96 -21.43
N VAL A 253 -5.26 23.98 -20.54
CA VAL A 253 -5.44 22.58 -20.92
C VAL A 253 -6.65 22.42 -21.85
N MET A 254 -7.77 23.07 -21.53
CA MET A 254 -8.96 23.03 -22.38
C MET A 254 -8.73 23.68 -23.74
N ALA A 255 -7.99 24.78 -23.81
CA ALA A 255 -7.60 25.39 -25.09
C ALA A 255 -6.74 24.44 -25.94
N THR A 256 -5.80 23.72 -25.32
CA THR A 256 -5.01 22.68 -26.00
C THR A 256 -5.90 21.54 -26.50
N ILE A 257 -6.85 21.06 -25.70
CA ILE A 257 -7.79 20.01 -26.09
C ILE A 257 -8.68 20.45 -27.26
N ASN A 258 -9.20 21.67 -27.22
CA ASN A 258 -10.10 22.20 -28.25
C ASN A 258 -9.39 22.46 -29.59
N ALA A 259 -8.06 22.48 -29.62
CA ALA A 259 -7.26 22.63 -30.84
C ALA A 259 -6.97 21.29 -31.54
N ILE A 260 -7.35 20.15 -30.96
CA ILE A 260 -7.23 18.83 -31.58
C ILE A 260 -8.25 18.74 -32.72
N GLY A 261 -7.80 18.39 -33.93
CA GLY A 261 -8.68 18.26 -35.09
C GLY A 261 -9.66 17.11 -34.93
N ASP A 262 -10.84 17.21 -35.54
CA ASP A 262 -11.87 16.16 -35.43
C ASP A 262 -11.40 14.80 -36.00
N ASP A 263 -10.50 14.83 -36.99
CA ASP A 263 -9.91 13.64 -37.63
C ASP A 263 -8.76 13.01 -36.81
N ASP A 264 -8.26 13.69 -35.77
CA ASP A 264 -7.16 13.19 -34.92
C ASP A 264 -7.64 12.23 -33.81
N TRP A 265 -8.96 12.06 -33.67
CA TRP A 265 -9.57 11.24 -32.62
C TRP A 265 -9.73 9.79 -33.07
N GLY A 266 -9.00 8.88 -32.41
CA GLY A 266 -9.17 7.43 -32.57
C GLY A 266 -10.25 6.86 -31.65
N GLN A 267 -11.01 5.87 -32.10
CA GLN A 267 -12.01 5.20 -31.25
C GLN A 267 -11.38 4.17 -30.31
N VAL A 268 -11.93 4.10 -29.09
CA VAL A 268 -11.60 3.10 -28.07
C VAL A 268 -12.89 2.44 -27.60
N ALA A 269 -13.05 1.15 -27.89
CA ALA A 269 -14.18 0.36 -27.39
C ALA A 269 -13.83 -0.26 -26.03
N TYR A 270 -14.72 -0.12 -25.05
CA TYR A 270 -14.56 -0.80 -23.77
C TYR A 270 -15.11 -2.22 -23.85
N ARG A 271 -14.25 -3.22 -23.63
CA ARG A 271 -14.68 -4.62 -23.50
C ARG A 271 -15.70 -4.80 -22.36
N HIS A 272 -15.55 -4.04 -21.29
CA HIS A 272 -16.47 -3.99 -20.16
C HIS A 272 -16.95 -2.54 -20.01
N PRO A 273 -18.22 -2.25 -20.31
CA PRO A 273 -18.76 -0.90 -20.15
C PRO A 273 -18.57 -0.38 -18.73
N ILE A 274 -18.33 0.92 -18.59
CA ILE A 274 -18.05 1.58 -17.32
C ILE A 274 -19.25 2.48 -17.00
N PRO A 275 -19.83 2.43 -15.78
CA PRO A 275 -20.90 3.36 -15.44
C PRO A 275 -20.33 4.78 -15.29
N ASP A 276 -21.00 5.76 -15.88
CA ASP A 276 -20.71 7.17 -15.63
C ASP A 276 -21.02 7.48 -14.15
N PRO A 277 -20.09 8.08 -13.39
CA PRO A 277 -20.26 8.31 -11.95
C PRO A 277 -21.32 9.38 -11.63
N GLU A 278 -21.68 10.24 -12.58
CA GLU A 278 -22.72 11.26 -12.40
C GLU A 278 -24.09 10.75 -12.83
N THR A 279 -24.18 10.05 -13.97
CA THR A 279 -25.48 9.65 -14.56
C THR A 279 -25.84 8.18 -14.34
N GLY A 280 -24.86 7.32 -14.05
CA GLY A 280 -25.04 5.87 -13.96
C GLY A 280 -25.17 5.17 -15.33
N GLU A 281 -25.11 5.91 -16.44
CA GLU A 281 -25.23 5.34 -17.78
C GLU A 281 -23.97 4.55 -18.17
N TRP A 282 -24.14 3.51 -18.98
CA TRP A 282 -23.03 2.66 -19.41
C TRP A 282 -22.24 3.31 -20.55
N ILE A 283 -21.01 3.71 -20.26
CA ILE A 283 -20.03 4.17 -21.24
C ILE A 283 -19.45 2.94 -21.95
N THR A 284 -19.78 2.79 -23.23
CA THR A 284 -19.34 1.67 -24.09
C THR A 284 -18.19 2.02 -25.01
N HIS A 285 -18.05 3.31 -25.34
CA HIS A 285 -17.03 3.82 -26.26
C HIS A 285 -16.42 5.11 -25.70
N ALA A 286 -15.17 5.34 -26.04
CA ALA A 286 -14.45 6.59 -25.82
C ALA A 286 -13.68 6.95 -27.11
N GLU A 287 -13.24 8.18 -27.20
CA GLU A 287 -12.29 8.61 -28.22
C GLU A 287 -11.00 9.03 -27.53
N ILE A 288 -9.87 8.78 -28.18
CA ILE A 288 -8.54 9.12 -27.69
C ILE A 288 -7.75 9.87 -28.75
N ALA A 289 -7.07 10.91 -28.34
CA ALA A 289 -6.18 11.71 -29.18
C ALA A 289 -4.92 12.09 -28.39
N GLU A 290 -3.92 12.56 -29.13
CA GLU A 290 -2.67 13.05 -28.57
C GLU A 290 -2.36 14.44 -29.13
N THR A 291 -1.83 15.30 -28.27
CA THR A 291 -1.27 16.58 -28.67
C THR A 291 -0.10 16.97 -27.76
N VAL A 292 0.51 18.13 -27.99
CA VAL A 292 1.60 18.66 -27.17
C VAL A 292 1.07 19.77 -26.28
N HIS A 293 1.44 19.74 -25.00
CA HIS A 293 1.07 20.77 -24.04
C HIS A 293 2.31 21.33 -23.32
N THR A 294 2.35 22.64 -23.14
CA THR A 294 3.36 23.31 -22.31
C THR A 294 2.73 23.76 -21.00
N ALA A 295 3.07 23.06 -19.92
CA ALA A 295 2.57 23.33 -18.57
C ALA A 295 3.49 24.29 -17.80
N PHE A 296 2.94 24.90 -16.75
CA PHE A 296 3.65 25.73 -15.77
C PHE A 296 4.33 26.99 -16.37
N THR A 297 3.72 27.59 -17.39
CA THR A 297 4.27 28.72 -18.17
C THR A 297 4.44 30.03 -17.40
N ASN A 298 3.75 30.21 -16.27
CA ASN A 298 3.93 31.39 -15.43
C ASN A 298 5.29 31.33 -14.73
N ALA A 299 6.27 32.06 -15.26
CA ALA A 299 7.65 32.10 -14.76
C ALA A 299 7.78 32.67 -13.35
N THR A 300 6.85 33.53 -12.90
CA THR A 300 6.85 34.09 -11.54
C THR A 300 6.45 33.04 -10.51
N THR A 301 5.39 32.26 -10.82
CA THR A 301 4.88 31.22 -9.91
C THR A 301 5.65 29.90 -10.03
N ASN A 302 6.21 29.60 -11.20
CA ASN A 302 6.88 28.33 -11.52
C ASN A 302 8.27 28.57 -12.16
N PRO A 303 9.18 29.29 -11.49
CA PRO A 303 10.48 29.63 -12.07
C PRO A 303 11.29 28.37 -12.41
N GLY A 304 11.69 28.23 -13.68
CA GLY A 304 12.48 27.11 -14.16
C GLY A 304 11.76 25.75 -14.19
N GLN A 305 10.42 25.74 -14.10
CA GLN A 305 9.62 24.51 -14.04
C GLN A 305 8.71 24.32 -15.27
N ILE A 306 8.82 25.20 -16.26
CA ILE A 306 8.13 25.09 -17.54
C ILE A 306 8.46 23.73 -18.16
N THR A 307 7.41 22.98 -18.51
CA THR A 307 7.57 21.63 -19.05
C THR A 307 6.68 21.46 -20.26
N THR A 308 7.28 21.13 -21.40
CA THR A 308 6.57 20.70 -22.61
C THR A 308 6.61 19.19 -22.69
N ALA A 309 5.45 18.55 -22.82
CA ALA A 309 5.33 17.10 -22.96
C ALA A 309 4.02 16.73 -23.69
N ARG A 310 3.76 15.42 -23.80
CA ARG A 310 2.56 14.89 -24.45
C ARG A 310 1.35 15.12 -23.56
N LEU A 311 0.23 15.46 -24.18
CA LEU A 311 -1.10 15.49 -23.58
C LEU A 311 -1.95 14.45 -24.28
N ILE A 312 -2.18 13.34 -23.60
CA ILE A 312 -3.07 12.29 -24.07
C ILE A 312 -4.46 12.61 -23.55
N VAL A 313 -5.43 12.67 -24.45
CA VAL A 313 -6.79 13.10 -24.13
C VAL A 313 -7.75 12.00 -24.49
N ARG A 314 -8.50 11.51 -23.50
CA ARG A 314 -9.62 10.61 -23.72
C ARG A 314 -10.92 11.36 -23.46
N ARG A 315 -11.87 11.28 -24.38
CA ARG A 315 -13.21 11.86 -24.23
C ARG A 315 -14.29 10.79 -24.26
N THR A 316 -15.27 10.92 -23.39
CA THR A 316 -16.47 10.07 -23.38
C THR A 316 -17.70 10.93 -23.67
N PRO A 317 -18.66 10.42 -24.46
CA PRO A 317 -19.85 11.19 -24.79
C PRO A 317 -20.68 11.42 -23.53
N ARG A 318 -21.24 12.62 -23.41
CA ARG A 318 -22.23 12.99 -22.40
C ARG A 318 -23.41 13.62 -23.12
N PHE A 319 -24.60 13.08 -22.89
CA PHE A 319 -25.83 13.68 -23.42
C PHE A 319 -26.37 14.66 -22.38
N THR A 320 -26.61 15.90 -22.81
CA THR A 320 -27.24 16.91 -21.96
C THR A 320 -28.41 17.52 -22.72
N THR A 321 -29.43 17.94 -21.98
CA THR A 321 -30.64 18.55 -22.53
C THR A 321 -30.53 20.07 -22.44
N THR A 322 -30.87 20.81 -23.50
CA THR A 322 -31.01 22.27 -23.44
C THR A 322 -32.19 22.69 -22.56
N GLU A 323 -32.27 23.97 -22.19
CA GLU A 323 -33.46 24.56 -21.53
C GLU A 323 -34.75 24.39 -22.38
N GLN A 324 -34.60 24.11 -23.68
CA GLN A 324 -35.68 23.89 -24.65
C GLN A 324 -36.00 22.40 -24.88
N GLY A 325 -35.32 21.48 -24.18
CA GLY A 325 -35.59 20.04 -24.27
C GLY A 325 -34.80 19.28 -25.34
N GLU A 326 -33.89 19.92 -26.08
CA GLU A 326 -33.10 19.27 -27.12
C GLU A 326 -31.88 18.54 -26.54
N LEU A 327 -31.68 17.28 -26.94
CA LEU A 327 -30.54 16.48 -26.52
C LEU A 327 -29.32 16.79 -27.42
N PHE A 328 -28.23 17.27 -26.83
CA PHE A 328 -26.98 17.50 -27.55
C PHE A 328 -25.80 16.77 -26.91
N ARG A 329 -24.88 16.33 -27.78
CA ARG A 329 -23.68 15.58 -27.37
C ARG A 329 -22.60 16.56 -26.89
N THR A 330 -22.27 16.45 -25.61
CA THR A 330 -21.11 17.07 -24.98
C THR A 330 -20.04 16.02 -24.69
N TRP A 331 -18.86 16.46 -24.24
CA TRP A 331 -17.71 15.58 -24.00
C TRP A 331 -17.18 15.72 -22.58
N ASN A 332 -17.02 14.58 -21.91
CA ASN A 332 -16.27 14.48 -20.67
C ASN A 332 -14.81 14.18 -21.01
N TYR A 333 -13.92 15.13 -20.75
CA TYR A 333 -12.49 15.02 -21.06
C TYR A 333 -11.67 14.53 -19.86
N HIS A 334 -10.82 13.55 -20.12
CA HIS A 334 -9.78 13.06 -19.22
C HIS A 334 -8.43 13.24 -19.90
N ALA A 335 -7.63 14.17 -19.38
CA ALA A 335 -6.32 14.48 -19.95
C ALA A 335 -5.18 13.97 -19.06
N VAL A 336 -4.18 13.37 -19.68
CA VAL A 336 -2.97 12.82 -19.06
C VAL A 336 -1.77 13.56 -19.60
N PHE A 337 -1.02 14.22 -18.73
CA PHE A 337 0.24 14.87 -19.04
C PHE A 337 1.38 13.87 -18.80
N THR A 338 2.16 13.55 -19.83
CA THR A 338 3.18 12.50 -19.74
C THR A 338 4.39 12.77 -20.65
N ASP A 339 5.56 12.33 -20.21
CA ASP A 339 6.79 12.26 -21.03
C ASP A 339 7.21 10.80 -21.34
N THR A 340 6.30 9.84 -21.13
CA THR A 340 6.56 8.44 -21.47
C THR A 340 6.68 8.24 -22.98
N GLY A 341 7.48 7.25 -23.39
CA GLY A 341 7.68 6.87 -24.79
C GLY A 341 6.72 5.79 -25.33
N PHE A 342 5.67 5.43 -24.58
CA PHE A 342 4.71 4.41 -25.01
C PHE A 342 3.78 4.93 -26.12
N ASP A 343 3.25 4.03 -26.93
CA ASP A 343 2.18 4.39 -27.87
C ASP A 343 0.93 4.92 -27.13
N LEU A 344 0.07 5.63 -27.86
CA LEU A 344 -1.09 6.33 -27.32
C LEU A 344 -2.00 5.43 -26.45
N HIS A 345 -2.32 4.23 -26.94
CA HIS A 345 -3.22 3.32 -26.25
C HIS A 345 -2.57 2.72 -24.99
N THR A 346 -1.31 2.31 -25.10
CA THR A 346 -0.56 1.76 -23.96
C THR A 346 -0.36 2.80 -22.86
N ALA A 347 -0.08 4.06 -23.22
CA ALA A 347 0.10 5.15 -22.27
C ALA A 347 -1.20 5.46 -21.50
N ASP A 348 -2.36 5.55 -22.17
CA ASP A 348 -3.67 5.69 -21.49
C ASP A 348 -3.97 4.48 -20.59
N GLU A 349 -3.75 3.25 -21.08
CA GLU A 349 -4.00 2.04 -20.30
C GLU A 349 -3.14 2.00 -19.03
N TYR A 350 -1.84 2.27 -19.15
CA TYR A 350 -0.93 2.31 -18.01
C TYR A 350 -1.26 3.45 -17.05
N HIS A 351 -1.68 4.62 -17.52
CA HIS A 351 -2.12 5.70 -16.64
C HIS A 351 -3.36 5.31 -15.83
N ARG A 352 -4.38 4.72 -16.48
CA ARG A 352 -5.61 4.29 -15.80
C ARG A 352 -5.35 3.24 -14.71
N LYS A 353 -4.33 2.40 -14.90
CA LYS A 353 -3.92 1.41 -13.89
C LYS A 353 -3.32 2.02 -12.61
N HIS A 354 -3.06 3.33 -12.53
CA HIS A 354 -2.60 3.95 -11.28
C HIS A 354 -3.62 3.79 -10.14
N ALA A 355 -4.91 3.62 -10.45
CA ALA A 355 -5.97 3.35 -9.49
C ALA A 355 -5.76 2.06 -8.66
N ILE A 356 -4.76 1.24 -9.00
CA ILE A 356 -4.35 0.09 -8.17
C ILE A 356 -3.92 0.52 -6.76
N ILE A 357 -3.44 1.75 -6.55
CA ILE A 357 -3.08 2.27 -5.22
C ILE A 357 -4.30 2.35 -4.29
N GLU A 358 -5.50 2.58 -4.82
CA GLU A 358 -6.73 2.55 -4.03
C GLU A 358 -7.01 1.17 -3.45
N GLN A 359 -6.61 0.09 -4.15
CA GLN A 359 -6.71 -1.26 -3.62
C GLN A 359 -5.74 -1.50 -2.47
N VAL A 360 -4.55 -0.86 -2.50
CA VAL A 360 -3.60 -0.89 -1.38
C VAL A 360 -4.17 -0.13 -0.19
N PHE A 361 -4.78 1.04 -0.40
CA PHE A 361 -5.47 1.75 0.68
C PHE A 361 -6.64 0.97 1.26
N ALA A 362 -7.46 0.33 0.43
CA ALA A 362 -8.54 -0.53 0.91
C ALA A 362 -7.98 -1.68 1.77
N ASP A 363 -6.94 -2.36 1.30
CA ASP A 363 -6.33 -3.48 2.02
C ASP A 363 -5.71 -3.05 3.37
N LEU A 364 -5.05 -1.89 3.42
CA LEU A 364 -4.52 -1.34 4.67
C LEU A 364 -5.65 -0.94 5.64
N ASN A 365 -6.72 -0.33 5.14
CA ASN A 365 -7.88 0.09 5.93
C ASN A 365 -8.68 -1.09 6.51
N ASP A 366 -8.75 -2.20 5.76
CA ASP A 366 -9.39 -3.45 6.21
C ASP A 366 -8.44 -4.29 7.12
N ALA A 367 -7.26 -3.76 7.44
CA ALA A 367 -6.24 -4.40 8.25
C ALA A 367 -5.63 -3.41 9.26
N ALA A 368 -4.30 -3.29 9.29
CA ALA A 368 -3.57 -2.56 10.32
C ALA A 368 -3.85 -1.04 10.37
N LEU A 369 -4.52 -0.45 9.37
CA LEU A 369 -4.95 0.96 9.38
C LEU A 369 -6.47 1.10 9.48
N ALA A 370 -7.18 0.16 10.13
CA ALA A 370 -8.60 0.35 10.47
C ALA A 370 -8.84 1.64 11.26
N HIS A 371 -7.90 2.02 12.13
CA HIS A 371 -7.77 3.35 12.69
C HIS A 371 -6.31 3.63 13.11
N PHE A 372 -6.01 4.86 13.51
CA PHE A 372 -4.75 5.16 14.18
C PHE A 372 -4.90 4.93 15.69
N PRO A 373 -4.04 4.16 16.38
CA PRO A 373 -4.32 3.71 17.75
C PRO A 373 -3.83 4.65 18.86
N SER A 374 -3.09 5.72 18.54
CA SER A 374 -2.53 6.62 19.56
C SER A 374 -3.06 8.05 19.46
N GLY A 375 -3.06 8.76 20.58
CA GLY A 375 -3.22 10.22 20.61
C GLY A 375 -1.96 10.97 20.12
N ARG A 376 -0.79 10.31 20.13
CA ARG A 376 0.49 10.92 19.73
C ARG A 376 0.76 10.76 18.24
N PHE A 377 1.13 11.85 17.57
CA PHE A 377 1.35 11.85 16.12
C PHE A 377 2.50 10.92 15.67
N ALA A 378 3.66 11.01 16.33
CA ALA A 378 4.83 10.19 16.00
C ALA A 378 4.58 8.68 16.23
N ALA A 379 3.78 8.32 17.24
CA ALA A 379 3.36 6.95 17.48
C ALA A 379 2.50 6.41 16.33
N ASN A 380 1.56 7.22 15.81
CA ASN A 380 0.73 6.86 14.66
C ASN A 380 1.56 6.76 13.37
N GLN A 381 2.61 7.58 13.22
CA GLN A 381 3.51 7.47 12.07
C GLN A 381 4.41 6.22 12.15
N ALA A 382 4.86 5.84 13.35
CA ALA A 382 5.55 4.56 13.58
C ALA A 382 4.63 3.38 13.27
N TRP A 383 3.37 3.44 13.73
CA TRP A 383 2.33 2.46 13.41
C TRP A 383 2.09 2.33 11.90
N LEU A 384 1.95 3.45 11.18
CA LEU A 384 1.86 3.47 9.72
C LEU A 384 3.06 2.79 9.06
N THR A 385 4.27 3.07 9.55
CA THR A 385 5.50 2.47 9.01
C THR A 385 5.51 0.95 9.19
N LEU A 386 5.11 0.45 10.36
CA LEU A 386 5.00 -0.99 10.65
C LEU A 386 3.86 -1.65 9.89
N ALA A 387 2.75 -0.94 9.64
CA ALA A 387 1.66 -1.42 8.79
C ALA A 387 2.12 -1.60 7.34
N CYS A 388 2.87 -0.64 6.78
CA CYS A 388 3.45 -0.76 5.44
C CYS A 388 4.46 -1.91 5.35
N LEU A 389 5.32 -2.05 6.36
CA LEU A 389 6.26 -3.17 6.45
C LEU A 389 5.51 -4.51 6.49
N THR A 390 4.46 -4.61 7.31
CA THR A 390 3.64 -5.81 7.44
C THR A 390 2.94 -6.15 6.13
N HIS A 391 2.41 -5.16 5.41
CA HIS A 391 1.82 -5.34 4.09
C HIS A 391 2.83 -5.95 3.12
N ASN A 392 4.06 -5.43 3.07
CA ASN A 392 5.10 -5.96 2.20
C ASN A 392 5.51 -7.39 2.58
N LEU A 393 5.62 -7.68 3.88
CA LEU A 393 5.92 -9.03 4.37
C LEU A 393 4.83 -10.04 3.99
N LEU A 394 3.56 -9.64 4.10
CA LEU A 394 2.42 -10.45 3.65
C LEU A 394 2.40 -10.63 2.13
N ARG A 395 2.72 -9.60 1.36
CA ARG A 395 2.83 -9.68 -0.10
C ARG A 395 3.93 -10.68 -0.52
N ALA A 396 5.07 -10.67 0.15
CA ALA A 396 6.14 -11.65 -0.07
C ALA A 396 5.73 -13.07 0.34
N THR A 397 5.05 -13.20 1.48
CA THR A 397 4.46 -14.47 1.93
C THR A 397 3.52 -15.05 0.88
N GLY A 398 2.62 -14.24 0.32
CA GLY A 398 1.72 -14.65 -0.76
C GLY A 398 2.49 -15.05 -2.02
N SER A 399 3.55 -14.31 -2.36
CA SER A 399 4.39 -14.55 -3.54
C SER A 399 5.21 -15.86 -3.46
N LEU A 400 5.60 -16.28 -2.26
CA LEU A 400 6.21 -17.60 -2.00
C LEU A 400 5.20 -18.74 -2.05
N THR A 401 3.91 -18.45 -1.87
CA THR A 401 2.87 -19.46 -1.72
C THR A 401 2.30 -19.92 -3.06
N SER A 402 1.90 -18.98 -3.92
CA SER A 402 1.35 -19.25 -5.27
C SER A 402 1.05 -17.96 -6.03
N MET A 403 0.82 -18.04 -7.34
CA MET A 403 0.37 -16.91 -8.16
C MET A 403 -0.93 -16.25 -7.69
N PHE A 404 -1.89 -17.03 -7.17
CA PHE A 404 -3.13 -16.49 -6.60
C PHE A 404 -2.84 -15.67 -5.34
N HIS A 405 -2.11 -16.24 -4.39
CA HIS A 405 -1.78 -15.59 -3.12
C HIS A 405 -0.86 -14.37 -3.31
N ALA A 406 -0.01 -14.36 -4.34
CA ALA A 406 0.82 -13.20 -4.70
C ALA A 406 0.00 -11.92 -4.92
N LYS A 407 -1.25 -12.05 -5.40
CA LYS A 407 -2.17 -10.92 -5.66
C LYS A 407 -3.31 -10.81 -4.64
N ALA A 408 -3.37 -11.70 -3.65
CA ALA A 408 -4.45 -11.74 -2.67
C ALA A 408 -4.39 -10.55 -1.69
N ARG A 409 -5.55 -10.15 -1.16
CA ARG A 409 -5.64 -9.17 -0.06
C ARG A 409 -5.19 -9.77 1.27
N THR A 410 -4.81 -8.91 2.21
CA THR A 410 -4.39 -9.27 3.57
C THR A 410 -5.41 -10.18 4.26
N ALA A 411 -6.71 -9.87 4.14
CA ALA A 411 -7.77 -10.70 4.73
C ALA A 411 -7.79 -12.14 4.19
N THR A 412 -7.55 -12.32 2.88
CA THR A 412 -7.47 -13.64 2.25
C THR A 412 -6.23 -14.40 2.70
N LEU A 413 -5.05 -13.73 2.70
CA LEU A 413 -3.81 -14.33 3.20
C LEU A 413 -3.96 -14.77 4.66
N ARG A 414 -4.58 -13.92 5.49
CA ARG A 414 -4.85 -14.21 6.89
C ARG A 414 -5.72 -15.45 7.04
N ARG A 415 -6.85 -15.52 6.32
CA ARG A 415 -7.77 -16.66 6.35
C ARG A 415 -7.12 -17.96 5.88
N HIS A 416 -6.36 -17.92 4.78
CA HIS A 416 -5.85 -19.13 4.14
C HIS A 416 -4.59 -19.68 4.82
N LEU A 417 -3.69 -18.78 5.23
CA LEU A 417 -2.31 -19.11 5.59
C LEU A 417 -1.97 -18.80 7.05
N ILE A 418 -2.58 -17.77 7.66
CA ILE A 418 -2.18 -17.27 8.98
C ILE A 418 -3.03 -17.85 10.11
N THR A 419 -4.35 -17.63 10.06
CA THR A 419 -5.33 -18.03 11.08
C THR A 419 -5.69 -19.51 10.95
N ILE A 420 -4.66 -20.35 11.02
CA ILE A 420 -4.75 -21.79 11.10
C ILE A 420 -4.41 -22.22 12.53
N PRO A 421 -5.31 -22.90 13.24
CA PRO A 421 -5.02 -23.37 14.58
C PRO A 421 -3.99 -24.50 14.54
N ALA A 422 -3.21 -24.66 15.61
CA ALA A 422 -2.35 -25.82 15.76
C ALA A 422 -2.24 -26.24 17.22
N ARG A 423 -2.07 -27.54 17.44
CA ARG A 423 -1.61 -28.09 18.72
C ARG A 423 -0.11 -28.32 18.63
N ILE A 424 0.63 -27.69 19.52
CA ILE A 424 2.08 -27.85 19.66
C ILE A 424 2.34 -29.15 20.42
N THR A 425 3.08 -30.04 19.78
CA THR A 425 3.62 -31.24 20.41
C THR A 425 5.14 -31.19 20.38
N ARG A 426 5.79 -31.71 21.42
CA ARG A 426 7.25 -31.73 21.52
C ARG A 426 7.71 -33.15 21.79
N THR A 427 8.65 -33.62 20.98
CA THR A 427 9.35 -34.90 21.19
C THR A 427 10.84 -34.62 21.09
N ALA A 428 11.56 -34.83 22.20
CA ALA A 428 12.97 -34.48 22.36
C ALA A 428 13.26 -33.02 21.94
N ARG A 429 14.09 -32.84 20.90
CA ARG A 429 14.51 -31.53 20.35
C ARG A 429 13.66 -31.07 19.14
N ARG A 430 12.56 -31.75 18.83
CA ARG A 430 11.67 -31.40 17.70
C ARG A 430 10.34 -30.84 18.21
N ILE A 431 9.92 -29.73 17.61
CA ILE A 431 8.59 -29.15 17.75
C ILE A 431 7.78 -29.56 16.53
N THR A 432 6.59 -30.08 16.75
CA THR A 432 5.64 -30.44 15.68
C THR A 432 4.34 -29.67 15.89
N LEU A 433 3.95 -28.91 14.85
CA LEU A 433 2.66 -28.26 14.77
C LEU A 433 1.64 -29.25 14.19
N ARG A 434 0.70 -29.73 15.02
CA ARG A 434 -0.42 -30.55 14.56
C ARG A 434 -1.55 -29.63 14.11
N LEU A 435 -1.72 -29.50 12.80
CA LEU A 435 -2.72 -28.66 12.14
C LEU A 435 -4.03 -29.47 11.89
N PRO A 436 -5.18 -28.82 11.64
CA PRO A 436 -6.42 -29.51 11.30
C PRO A 436 -6.27 -30.45 10.09
N ALA A 437 -6.87 -31.63 10.18
CA ALA A 437 -7.06 -32.48 9.01
C ALA A 437 -8.04 -31.83 8.03
N ASN A 438 -7.87 -32.09 6.73
CA ASN A 438 -8.74 -31.57 5.67
C ASN A 438 -8.82 -30.03 5.63
N TRP A 439 -7.74 -29.33 5.99
CA TRP A 439 -7.68 -27.88 5.83
C TRP A 439 -7.75 -27.51 4.34
N PRO A 440 -8.68 -26.63 3.90
CA PRO A 440 -8.89 -26.36 2.47
C PRO A 440 -7.64 -25.86 1.73
N TRP A 441 -6.72 -25.20 2.44
CA TRP A 441 -5.49 -24.63 1.89
C TRP A 441 -4.23 -25.35 2.36
N GLN A 442 -4.32 -26.63 2.74
CA GLN A 442 -3.19 -27.42 3.25
C GLN A 442 -1.96 -27.34 2.34
N HIS A 443 -2.13 -27.55 1.04
CA HIS A 443 -1.03 -27.51 0.06
C HIS A 443 -0.34 -26.15 0.01
N HIS A 444 -1.11 -25.06 0.12
CA HIS A 444 -0.56 -23.70 0.13
C HIS A 444 0.22 -23.41 1.41
N TYR A 445 -0.30 -23.83 2.57
CA TYR A 445 0.44 -23.70 3.84
C TYR A 445 1.76 -24.49 3.80
N GLN A 446 1.72 -25.72 3.28
CA GLN A 446 2.92 -26.55 3.15
C GLN A 446 3.95 -25.95 2.19
N ALA A 447 3.51 -25.37 1.07
CA ALA A 447 4.38 -24.66 0.13
C ALA A 447 5.09 -23.48 0.82
N LEU A 448 4.34 -22.63 1.52
CA LEU A 448 4.87 -21.50 2.29
C LEU A 448 5.86 -21.97 3.38
N PHE A 449 5.48 -22.98 4.16
CA PHE A 449 6.32 -23.52 5.22
C PHE A 449 7.64 -24.04 4.66
N THR A 450 7.57 -24.81 3.58
CA THR A 450 8.75 -25.36 2.88
C THR A 450 9.65 -24.23 2.37
N ALA A 451 9.08 -23.23 1.69
CA ALA A 451 9.82 -22.12 1.09
C ALA A 451 10.59 -21.25 2.12
N THR A 452 10.14 -21.24 3.38
CA THR A 452 10.74 -20.44 4.46
C THR A 452 11.62 -21.27 5.40
N HIS A 453 11.55 -22.60 5.37
CA HIS A 453 12.31 -23.49 6.27
C HIS A 453 13.38 -24.32 5.55
N GLN A 454 13.40 -24.34 4.22
CA GLN A 454 14.54 -24.85 3.47
C GLN A 454 15.71 -23.87 3.63
N ARG A 455 16.86 -24.37 4.12
CA ARG A 455 18.11 -23.61 4.06
C ARG A 455 18.48 -23.48 2.57
N LEU A 456 18.56 -22.25 2.09
CA LEU A 456 19.19 -21.93 0.79
C LEU A 456 20.70 -22.06 0.91
#